data_AF-A0A957HZZ9-F1
#
_entry.id   AF-A0A957HZZ9-F1
#
_cell.length_a   1.000
_cell.length_b   1.000
_cell.length_c   1.000
_cell.angle_alpha   90.00
_cell.angle_beta   90.00
_cell.angle_gamma   90.00
#
_symmetry.space_group_name_H-M   'P 1'
#
loop_
_entity.id
_entity.type
_entity.pdbx_description
1 polymer ?
#
loop_
_entity_poly.entity_id
_entity_poly.type
_entity_poly.pdbx_seq_one_letter_code
_entity_poly.pdbx_strand_id
1 'polypeptide(L)'
;MPNPTNYQSPMDIRSITLFCEPDFDPKQAAAFFAAARSAFSYPVQTTRLATTPFPDWWDGEQDATAQAQSIATRWQAAGADYISLGPVLLRHDAAWLERIPAIIAASDVLFATAEIADTAGSLDTGRCWHMADIIHRVSAILPNGFGNL
;
A
#
# COMPACT_ATOMS: atom_id res chain seq x y z
N MET A 1 7.73 16.76 -46.71
CA MET A 1 6.76 17.18 -45.67
C MET A 1 6.57 16.01 -44.72
N PRO A 2 6.85 16.13 -43.42
CA PRO A 2 6.63 15.03 -42.47
C PRO A 2 5.14 14.85 -42.19
N ASN A 3 4.69 13.60 -42.16
CA ASN A 3 3.31 13.18 -41.93
C ASN A 3 2.98 13.31 -40.42
N PRO A 4 1.89 13.98 -39.99
CA PRO A 4 1.53 14.06 -38.59
C PRO A 4 0.78 12.78 -38.21
N THR A 5 1.50 11.69 -37.97
CA THR A 5 0.92 10.53 -37.28
C THR A 5 0.69 10.92 -35.83
N ASN A 6 -0.59 11.08 -35.49
CA ASN A 6 -1.18 11.16 -34.16
C ASN A 6 -0.30 10.52 -33.08
N TYR A 7 0.31 11.36 -32.26
CA TYR A 7 0.88 10.95 -30.97
C TYR A 7 -0.27 10.73 -29.98
N GLN A 8 -1.13 9.74 -30.25
CA GLN A 8 -1.97 9.18 -29.21
C GLN A 8 -1.10 8.18 -28.46
N SER A 9 -0.51 8.62 -27.35
CA SER A 9 -0.03 7.67 -26.34
C SER A 9 -1.15 6.64 -26.10
N PRO A 10 -0.88 5.33 -26.11
CA PRO A 10 -1.91 4.35 -25.77
C PRO A 10 -2.46 4.71 -24.39
N MET A 11 -3.77 4.95 -24.33
CA MET A 11 -4.44 5.28 -23.09
C MET A 11 -4.56 4.00 -22.27
N ASP A 12 -3.83 3.93 -21.15
CA ASP A 12 -3.87 2.82 -20.21
C ASP A 12 -4.52 3.27 -18.89
N ILE A 13 -5.25 2.37 -18.24
CA ILE A 13 -5.69 2.58 -16.87
C ILE A 13 -4.51 2.23 -15.95
N ARG A 14 -3.92 3.25 -15.32
CA ARG A 14 -2.78 3.08 -14.41
C ARG A 14 -3.08 2.13 -13.26
N SER A 15 -4.28 2.22 -12.70
CA SER A 15 -4.71 1.37 -11.60
C SER A 15 -6.22 1.38 -11.38
N ILE A 16 -6.74 0.29 -10.83
CA ILE A 16 -8.07 0.23 -10.21
C ILE A 16 -7.87 -0.18 -8.75
N THR A 17 -8.44 0.57 -7.81
CA THR A 17 -8.28 0.32 -6.37
C THR A 17 -9.59 -0.14 -5.74
N LEU A 18 -9.56 -1.27 -5.05
CA LEU A 18 -10.60 -1.72 -4.13
C LEU A 18 -10.31 -1.17 -2.73
N PHE A 19 -11.26 -0.42 -2.19
CA PHE A 19 -11.26 -0.01 -0.78
C PHE A 19 -12.17 -0.96 -0.01
N CYS A 20 -11.65 -1.59 1.04
CA CYS A 20 -12.44 -2.50 1.86
C CYS A 20 -11.98 -2.55 3.31
N GLU A 21 -12.85 -3.08 4.17
CA GLU A 21 -12.48 -3.46 5.53
C GLU A 21 -11.48 -4.63 5.51
N PRO A 22 -10.62 -4.76 6.54
CA PRO A 22 -9.57 -5.79 6.61
C PRO A 22 -10.13 -7.22 6.64
N ASP A 23 -11.35 -7.42 7.11
CA ASP A 23 -12.04 -8.71 7.19
C ASP A 23 -12.76 -9.10 5.89
N PHE A 24 -12.76 -8.23 4.87
CA PHE A 24 -13.37 -8.52 3.57
C PHE A 24 -12.83 -9.82 2.96
N ASP A 25 -13.73 -10.61 2.39
CA ASP A 25 -13.39 -11.93 1.84
C ASP A 25 -12.55 -11.79 0.56
N PRO A 26 -11.28 -12.27 0.54
CA PRO A 26 -10.43 -12.22 -0.64
C PRO A 26 -11.00 -12.97 -1.84
N LYS A 27 -11.86 -13.97 -1.62
CA LYS A 27 -12.50 -14.69 -2.74
C LYS A 27 -13.45 -13.78 -3.51
N GLN A 28 -14.17 -12.90 -2.81
CA GLN A 28 -15.03 -11.90 -3.45
C GLN A 28 -14.19 -10.84 -4.16
N ALA A 29 -13.08 -10.42 -3.55
CA ALA A 29 -12.13 -9.50 -4.18
C ALA A 29 -11.50 -10.10 -5.45
N ALA A 30 -11.25 -11.40 -5.47
CA ALA A 30 -10.68 -12.07 -6.64
C ALA A 30 -11.60 -11.99 -7.87
N ALA A 31 -12.90 -12.18 -7.68
CA ALA A 31 -13.88 -11.98 -8.74
C ALA A 31 -13.89 -10.52 -9.22
N PHE A 32 -13.81 -9.55 -8.31
CA PHE A 32 -13.71 -8.14 -8.64
C PHE A 32 -12.44 -7.82 -9.45
N PHE A 33 -11.26 -8.23 -9.00
CA PHE A 33 -10.00 -7.94 -9.68
C PHE A 33 -9.93 -8.60 -11.06
N ALA A 34 -10.44 -9.83 -11.21
CA ALA A 34 -10.55 -10.49 -12.50
C ALA A 34 -11.45 -9.69 -13.47
N ALA A 35 -12.63 -9.27 -13.00
CA ALA A 35 -13.56 -8.48 -13.81
C ALA A 35 -12.98 -7.09 -14.16
N ALA A 36 -12.33 -6.43 -13.19
CA ALA A 36 -11.76 -5.10 -13.36
C ALA A 36 -10.73 -5.05 -14.50
N ARG A 37 -9.92 -6.10 -14.66
CA ARG A 37 -8.90 -6.19 -15.72
C ARG A 37 -9.48 -6.26 -17.13
N SER A 38 -10.71 -6.74 -17.30
CA SER A 38 -11.35 -6.90 -18.62
C SER A 38 -12.56 -5.99 -18.85
N ALA A 39 -12.99 -5.22 -17.85
CA ALA A 39 -14.21 -4.41 -17.92
C ALA A 39 -14.11 -3.20 -18.86
N PHE A 40 -12.89 -2.79 -19.21
CA PHE A 40 -12.63 -1.59 -19.98
C PHE A 40 -12.00 -1.92 -21.34
N SER A 41 -12.22 -1.04 -22.32
CA SER A 41 -11.57 -1.10 -23.63
C SER A 41 -10.08 -0.72 -23.58
N TYR A 42 -9.59 -0.29 -22.41
CA TYR A 42 -8.22 0.11 -22.15
C TYR A 42 -7.55 -0.90 -21.22
N PRO A 43 -6.28 -1.29 -21.46
CA PRO A 43 -5.56 -2.18 -20.57
C PRO A 43 -5.47 -1.61 -19.15
N VAL A 44 -5.68 -2.47 -18.15
CA VAL A 44 -5.47 -2.14 -16.74
C VAL A 44 -4.08 -2.61 -16.33
N GLN A 45 -3.22 -1.68 -15.91
CA GLN A 45 -1.84 -2.01 -15.53
C GLN A 45 -1.76 -2.69 -14.16
N THR A 46 -2.49 -2.18 -13.16
CA THR A 46 -2.46 -2.72 -11.80
C THR A 46 -3.84 -2.75 -11.14
N THR A 47 -4.10 -3.79 -10.35
CA THR A 47 -5.22 -3.84 -9.40
C THR A 47 -4.69 -3.67 -7.99
N ARG A 48 -5.28 -2.76 -7.22
CA ARG A 48 -4.79 -2.34 -5.92
C ARG A 48 -5.82 -2.59 -4.84
N LEU A 49 -5.34 -2.83 -3.63
CA LEU A 49 -6.12 -2.90 -2.41
C LEU A 49 -5.72 -1.75 -1.48
N ALA A 50 -6.69 -1.16 -0.80
CA ALA A 50 -6.46 -0.25 0.31
C ALA A 50 -7.42 -0.57 1.46
N THR A 51 -6.86 -0.78 2.66
CA THR A 51 -7.65 -1.04 3.87
C THR A 51 -7.78 0.22 4.74
N THR A 52 -8.64 0.14 5.75
CA THR A 52 -8.63 1.06 6.89
C THR A 52 -7.29 1.02 7.63
N PRO A 53 -6.95 2.06 8.44
CA PRO A 53 -5.68 2.17 9.15
C PRO A 53 -5.32 0.90 9.92
N PHE A 54 -4.17 0.29 9.63
CA PHE A 54 -3.79 -0.98 10.26
C PHE A 54 -3.76 -1.00 11.78
N PRO A 55 -3.41 0.08 12.50
CA PRO A 55 -3.48 0.05 13.96
C PRO A 55 -4.89 -0.15 14.53
N ASP A 56 -5.95 0.04 13.72
CA ASP A 56 -7.34 -0.14 14.16
C ASP A 56 -7.77 -1.62 14.20
N TRP A 57 -7.08 -2.50 13.46
CA TRP A 57 -7.51 -3.89 13.27
C TRP A 57 -6.40 -4.93 13.41
N TRP A 58 -5.14 -4.48 13.40
CA TRP A 58 -3.98 -5.33 13.62
C TRP A 58 -3.78 -5.55 15.13
N ASP A 59 -3.63 -6.80 15.57
CA ASP A 59 -3.26 -7.12 16.94
C ASP A 59 -1.78 -6.79 17.23
N GLY A 60 -1.54 -5.78 18.05
CA GLY A 60 -0.23 -5.27 18.42
C GLY A 60 0.65 -6.22 19.24
N GLU A 61 0.18 -7.42 19.60
CA GLU A 61 1.00 -8.47 20.22
C GLU A 61 1.55 -9.49 19.20
N GLN A 62 0.97 -9.54 17.99
CA GLN A 62 1.37 -10.48 16.95
C GLN A 62 2.69 -10.08 16.28
N ASP A 63 3.42 -11.10 15.81
CA ASP A 63 4.63 -10.94 15.00
C ASP A 63 4.31 -10.18 13.71
N ALA A 64 4.89 -8.99 13.57
CA ALA A 64 4.60 -8.09 12.47
C ALA A 64 4.97 -8.69 11.11
N THR A 65 6.10 -9.42 11.03
CA THR A 65 6.60 -9.99 9.79
C THR A 65 5.73 -11.15 9.34
N ALA A 66 5.44 -12.10 10.21
CA ALA A 66 4.64 -13.28 9.87
C ALA A 66 3.23 -12.89 9.42
N GLN A 67 2.62 -11.93 10.10
CA GLN A 67 1.30 -11.45 9.74
C GLN A 67 1.30 -10.63 8.45
N ALA A 68 2.29 -9.76 8.23
CA ALA A 68 2.46 -9.06 6.96
C ALA A 68 2.58 -10.05 5.78
N GLN A 69 3.43 -11.08 5.90
CA GLN A 69 3.60 -12.11 4.88
C GLN A 69 2.29 -12.86 4.59
N SER A 70 1.53 -13.19 5.63
CA SER A 70 0.22 -13.83 5.49
C SER A 70 -0.77 -12.96 4.72
N ILE A 71 -0.84 -11.67 5.06
CA ILE A 71 -1.69 -10.68 4.38
C ILE A 71 -1.29 -10.55 2.90
N ALA A 72 0.01 -10.37 2.61
CA ALA A 72 0.52 -10.28 1.25
C ALA A 72 0.13 -11.50 0.43
N THR A 73 0.44 -12.70 0.93
CA THR A 73 0.15 -13.97 0.25
C THR A 73 -1.35 -14.10 -0.07
N ARG A 74 -2.21 -13.81 0.91
CA ARG A 74 -3.67 -13.92 0.78
C ARG A 74 -4.22 -13.00 -0.31
N TRP A 75 -3.80 -11.74 -0.31
CA TRP A 75 -4.34 -10.73 -1.23
C TRP A 75 -3.69 -10.76 -2.62
N GLN A 76 -2.41 -11.15 -2.73
CA GLN A 76 -1.79 -11.45 -4.02
C GLN A 76 -2.46 -12.65 -4.69
N ALA A 77 -2.78 -13.71 -3.94
CA ALA A 77 -3.53 -14.85 -4.47
C ALA A 77 -4.93 -14.45 -4.95
N ALA A 78 -5.52 -13.40 -4.38
CA ALA A 78 -6.77 -12.80 -4.87
C ALA A 78 -6.56 -11.89 -6.09
N GLY A 79 -5.34 -11.52 -6.44
CA GLY A 79 -5.02 -10.72 -7.63
C GLY A 79 -4.71 -9.24 -7.37
N ALA A 80 -4.39 -8.86 -6.13
CA ALA A 80 -3.86 -7.52 -5.83
C ALA A 80 -2.36 -7.43 -6.19
N ASP A 81 -2.00 -6.42 -7.00
CA ASP A 81 -0.62 -6.09 -7.35
C ASP A 81 0.02 -5.10 -6.36
N TYR A 82 -0.81 -4.44 -5.55
CA TYR A 82 -0.43 -3.41 -4.59
C TYR A 82 -1.41 -3.46 -3.41
N ILE A 83 -0.91 -3.43 -2.19
CA ILE A 83 -1.72 -3.52 -0.96
C ILE A 83 -1.30 -2.41 0.00
N SER A 84 -2.14 -1.39 0.16
CA SER A 84 -1.98 -0.39 1.22
C SER A 84 -2.73 -0.82 2.47
N LEU A 85 -2.02 -0.98 3.57
CA LEU A 85 -2.61 -1.32 4.88
C LEU A 85 -3.16 -0.09 5.61
N GLY A 86 -3.13 1.08 4.98
CA GLY A 86 -3.54 2.33 5.59
C GLY A 86 -2.49 2.91 6.56
N PRO A 87 -2.77 4.11 7.10
CA PRO A 87 -1.79 4.88 7.85
C PRO A 87 -1.72 4.53 9.34
N VAL A 88 -0.57 4.80 9.96
CA VAL A 88 -0.55 5.15 11.39
C VAL A 88 -1.01 6.60 11.52
N LEU A 89 -2.24 6.80 11.98
CA LEU A 89 -2.83 8.13 12.18
C LEU A 89 -2.26 8.85 13.41
N LEU A 90 -2.43 10.17 13.49
CA LEU A 90 -1.96 10.98 14.63
C LEU A 90 -2.58 10.55 15.97
N ARG A 91 -3.82 10.04 15.95
CA ARG A 91 -4.50 9.54 17.16
C ARG A 91 -3.95 8.22 17.70
N HIS A 92 -3.17 7.49 16.89
CA HIS A 92 -2.59 6.22 17.30
C HIS A 92 -1.31 6.46 18.10
N ASP A 93 -1.01 5.53 18.99
CA ASP A 93 0.29 5.48 19.65
C ASP A 93 1.41 5.45 18.59
N ALA A 94 2.40 6.31 18.76
CA ALA A 94 3.55 6.39 17.87
C ALA A 94 4.38 5.09 17.83
N ALA A 95 4.27 4.22 18.84
CA ALA A 95 4.89 2.89 18.84
C ALA A 95 4.48 2.03 17.63
N TRP A 96 3.30 2.28 17.04
CA TRP A 96 2.87 1.60 15.81
C TRP A 96 3.78 1.87 14.61
N LEU A 97 4.50 3.00 14.59
CA LEU A 97 5.46 3.34 13.52
C LEU A 97 6.58 2.30 13.43
N GLU A 98 6.99 1.69 14.55
CA GLU A 98 8.06 0.68 14.57
C GLU A 98 7.71 -0.63 13.85
N ARG A 99 6.43 -0.84 13.52
CA ARG A 99 6.00 -2.02 12.74
C ARG A 99 6.21 -1.83 11.24
N ILE A 100 6.29 -0.58 10.76
CA ILE A 100 6.38 -0.25 9.34
C ILE A 100 7.58 -0.93 8.65
N PRO A 101 8.81 -0.92 9.20
CA PRO A 101 9.93 -1.62 8.59
C PRO A 101 9.68 -3.11 8.35
N ALA A 102 9.08 -3.80 9.33
CA ALA A 102 8.79 -5.23 9.25
C ALA A 102 7.71 -5.54 8.20
N ILE A 103 6.69 -4.67 8.07
CA ILE A 103 5.63 -4.77 7.07
C ILE A 103 6.21 -4.64 5.66
N ILE A 104 7.05 -3.64 5.43
CA ILE A 104 7.63 -3.37 4.10
C ILE A 104 8.64 -4.45 3.70
N ALA A 105 9.44 -4.93 4.66
CA ALA A 105 10.39 -6.01 4.43
C ALA A 105 9.71 -7.35 4.11
N ALA A 106 8.44 -7.52 4.48
CA ALA A 106 7.74 -8.80 4.33
C ALA A 106 7.34 -9.11 2.89
N SER A 107 7.08 -8.09 2.04
CA SER A 107 6.70 -8.30 0.64
C SER A 107 6.77 -7.01 -0.17
N ASP A 108 7.17 -7.13 -1.44
CA ASP A 108 7.26 -6.03 -2.40
C ASP A 108 5.91 -5.43 -2.83
N VAL A 109 4.78 -6.02 -2.42
CA VAL A 109 3.44 -5.47 -2.71
C VAL A 109 2.80 -4.77 -1.51
N LEU A 110 3.41 -4.82 -0.33
CA LEU A 110 2.86 -4.22 0.88
C LEU A 110 3.34 -2.78 1.06
N PHE A 111 2.39 -1.90 1.33
CA PHE A 111 2.59 -0.49 1.59
C PHE A 111 1.95 -0.11 2.92
N ALA A 112 2.66 0.71 3.70
CA ALA A 112 2.16 1.30 4.94
C ALA A 112 2.51 2.78 4.95
N THR A 113 1.64 3.60 5.51
CA THR A 113 1.84 5.05 5.57
C THR A 113 1.75 5.54 7.01
N ALA A 114 2.08 6.80 7.25
CA ALA A 114 1.92 7.44 8.55
C ALA A 114 1.56 8.92 8.38
N GLU A 115 0.71 9.43 9.26
CA GLU A 115 0.48 10.87 9.36
C GLU A 115 1.58 11.53 10.19
N ILE A 116 2.08 12.66 9.67
CA ILE A 116 3.05 13.55 10.35
C ILE A 116 2.48 14.96 10.57
N ALA A 117 1.32 15.27 9.98
CA ALA A 117 0.67 16.56 10.10
C ALA A 117 -0.85 16.38 10.15
N ASP A 118 -1.54 17.31 10.81
CA ASP A 118 -3.00 17.38 10.80
C ASP A 118 -3.52 18.22 9.62
N THR A 119 -4.84 18.23 9.44
CA THR A 119 -5.50 19.01 8.38
C THR A 119 -5.59 20.52 8.70
N ALA A 120 -5.24 20.93 9.92
CA ALA A 120 -5.13 22.33 10.32
C ALA A 120 -3.74 22.93 10.03
N GLY A 121 -2.79 22.11 9.57
CA GLY A 121 -1.43 22.52 9.23
C GLY A 121 -0.43 22.39 10.38
N SER A 122 -0.80 21.75 11.49
CA SER A 122 0.12 21.46 12.59
C SER A 122 0.98 20.24 12.24
N LEU A 123 2.30 20.38 12.37
CA LEU A 123 3.26 19.31 12.15
C LEU A 123 3.66 18.65 13.48
N ASP A 124 3.63 17.32 13.54
CA ASP A 124 4.24 16.55 14.62
C ASP A 124 5.71 16.30 14.28
N THR A 125 6.58 17.15 14.81
CA THR A 125 8.03 17.08 14.56
C THR A 125 8.67 15.80 15.12
N GLY A 126 8.10 15.22 16.19
CA GLY A 126 8.58 13.95 16.74
C GLY A 126 8.35 12.82 15.75
N ARG A 127 7.14 12.74 15.17
CA ARG A 127 6.81 11.76 14.12
C ARG A 127 7.59 12.00 12.84
N CYS A 128 7.88 13.25 12.48
CA CYS A 128 8.76 13.56 11.33
C CYS A 128 10.15 12.93 11.49
N TRP A 129 10.78 13.11 12.65
CA TRP A 129 12.10 12.52 12.91
C TRP A 129 12.03 11.00 12.96
N HIS A 130 11.02 10.45 13.61
CA HIS A 130 10.82 9.01 13.68
C HIS A 130 10.63 8.38 12.29
N MET A 131 9.82 9.00 11.44
CA MET A 131 9.64 8.56 10.06
C MET A 131 10.91 8.72 9.23
N ALA A 132 11.72 9.76 9.45
CA ALA A 132 13.02 9.91 8.81
C ALA A 132 13.96 8.74 9.16
N ASP A 133 13.98 8.31 10.42
CA ASP A 133 14.75 7.15 10.87
C ASP A 133 14.24 5.84 10.25
N ILE A 134 12.92 5.67 10.17
CA ILE A 134 12.29 4.51 9.49
C ILE A 134 12.64 4.50 8.01
N ILE A 135 12.52 5.63 7.33
CA ILE A 135 12.91 5.81 5.92
C ILE A 135 14.36 5.39 5.72
N HIS A 136 15.27 5.86 6.58
CA HIS A 136 16.68 5.50 6.51
C HIS A 136 16.89 3.99 6.68
N ARG A 137 16.23 3.36 7.66
CA ARG A 137 16.30 1.91 7.89
C ARG A 137 15.77 1.12 6.70
N VAL A 138 14.59 1.47 6.19
CA VAL A 138 13.94 0.80 5.05
C VAL A 138 14.76 0.93 3.77
N SER A 139 15.48 2.05 3.57
CA SER A 139 16.33 2.24 2.39
C SER A 139 17.43 1.19 2.24
N ALA A 140 17.85 0.58 3.36
CA ALA A 140 18.88 -0.46 3.39
C ALA A 140 18.30 -1.89 3.28
N ILE A 141 16.98 -2.08 3.33
CA ILE A 141 16.34 -3.40 3.34
C ILE A 141 16.27 -3.99 1.93
N LEU A 142 15.93 -3.19 0.92
CA LEU A 142 15.75 -3.68 -0.45
C LEU A 142 16.88 -3.20 -1.36
N PRO A 143 17.43 -4.06 -2.27
CA PRO A 143 18.52 -3.68 -3.18
C PRO A 143 18.19 -2.52 -4.14
N ASN A 144 16.90 -2.30 -4.40
CA ASN A 144 16.38 -1.19 -5.21
C ASN A 144 16.18 0.10 -4.40
N GLY A 145 16.58 0.11 -3.13
CA GLY A 145 16.80 1.31 -2.33
C GLY A 145 15.54 1.97 -1.77
N PHE A 146 14.35 1.77 -2.35
CA PHE A 146 13.08 2.25 -1.80
C PHE A 146 11.90 1.73 -2.66
N GLY A 147 11.01 0.91 -2.09
CA GLY A 147 9.83 0.38 -2.79
C GLY A 147 8.51 0.95 -2.28
N ASN A 148 8.23 0.85 -0.97
CA ASN A 148 6.83 0.78 -0.54
C ASN A 148 6.49 1.53 0.77
N LEU A 149 7.18 2.64 1.07
CA LEU A 149 6.89 3.51 2.22
C LEU A 149 6.32 4.87 1.77
#